data_AF-A0A433PDG2-F1
#
_entry.id   AF-A0A433PDG2-F1
#
_cell.length_a   1.000
_cell.length_b   1.000
_cell.length_c   1.000
_cell.angle_alpha   90.00
_cell.angle_beta   90.00
_cell.angle_gamma   90.00
#
_symmetry.space_group_name_H-M   'P 1'
#
loop_
_entity.id
_entity.type
_entity.pdbx_description
1 polymer ?
#
loop_
_entity_poly.entity_id
_entity_poly.type
_entity_poly.pdbx_seq_one_letter_code
_entity_poly.pdbx_strand_id
1 'polypeptide(L)'
;MLFLRRHNALITRLACAPHLYSRSVSNAPYPAATRTATAAFFQHHGHMPHAIVPKTSIAVSRVGFGAYRVNRSTEEHRMAILEAVRSGVNVIDTSAHFENETRRA
;
A
#
# COMPACT_ATOMS: atom_id res chain seq x y z
N MET A 1 33.72 7.77 51.82
CA MET A 1 33.76 6.47 51.12
C MET A 1 32.80 6.58 49.94
N LEU A 2 33.24 7.13 48.78
CA LEU A 2 33.64 6.42 47.53
C LEU A 2 32.57 5.39 47.09
N PHE A 3 31.98 5.35 45.88
CA PHE A 3 32.31 5.84 44.53
C PHE A 3 30.97 5.91 43.74
N LEU A 4 30.58 7.06 43.18
CA LEU A 4 30.50 7.37 41.74
C LEU A 4 30.36 6.16 40.77
N ARG A 5 29.30 6.13 39.96
CA ARG A 5 29.41 6.11 38.48
C ARG A 5 28.18 6.74 37.84
N ARG A 6 28.41 7.94 37.33
CA ARG A 6 27.66 8.56 36.23
C ARG A 6 27.85 7.70 34.97
N HIS A 7 26.80 7.51 34.19
CA HIS A 7 26.96 7.49 32.74
C HIS A 7 25.98 8.49 32.14
N ASN A 8 26.61 9.50 31.56
CA ASN A 8 26.09 10.61 30.80
C ASN A 8 26.28 10.27 29.31
N ALA A 9 25.49 10.95 28.47
CA ALA A 9 25.59 11.03 27.01
C ALA A 9 25.03 9.78 26.27
N LEU A 10 24.15 9.90 25.28
CA LEU A 10 24.06 10.93 24.25
C LEU A 10 22.59 11.15 23.82
N ILE A 11 22.16 12.42 23.91
CA ILE A 11 21.22 12.98 22.96
C ILE A 11 21.87 12.88 21.59
N THR A 12 21.30 12.11 20.67
CA THR A 12 21.52 12.36 19.24
C THR A 12 20.20 12.24 18.52
N ARG A 13 19.77 13.41 18.05
CA ARG A 13 18.72 13.62 17.07
C ARG A 13 18.99 12.72 15.86
N LEU A 14 18.13 11.74 15.63
CA LEU A 14 17.74 11.36 14.28
C LEU A 14 16.34 11.96 14.10
N ALA A 15 16.26 13.28 13.91
CA ALA A 15 16.17 13.84 12.57
C ALA A 15 15.10 13.09 11.76
N CYS A 16 13.88 13.64 11.83
CA CYS A 16 12.99 13.77 10.69
C CYS A 16 13.79 13.63 9.39
N ALA A 17 13.61 12.53 8.68
CA ALA A 17 14.09 12.38 7.32
C ALA A 17 12.90 12.59 6.39
N PRO A 18 12.55 13.84 6.03
CA PRO A 18 11.56 14.10 5.00
C PRO A 18 12.23 13.98 3.63
N HIS A 19 12.85 12.84 3.31
CA HIS A 19 13.55 12.75 2.03
C HIS A 19 13.87 11.36 1.48
N LEU A 20 13.00 10.36 1.63
CA LEU A 20 13.14 9.12 0.86
C LEU A 20 11.77 8.55 0.45
N TYR A 21 10.97 9.33 -0.27
CA TYR A 21 9.91 8.77 -1.13
C TYR A 21 9.88 9.48 -2.48
N SER A 22 11.04 9.54 -3.13
CA SER A 22 11.11 9.71 -4.58
C SER A 22 11.82 8.49 -5.13
N ARG A 23 11.15 7.33 -5.06
CA ARG A 23 11.51 6.25 -5.98
C ARG A 23 11.04 6.76 -7.34
N SER A 24 12.00 7.08 -8.21
CA SER A 24 11.76 7.24 -9.64
C SER A 24 10.85 6.08 -10.05
N VAL A 25 9.59 6.40 -10.34
CA VAL A 25 8.70 5.44 -10.99
C VAL A 25 9.34 5.30 -12.36
N SER A 26 10.09 4.23 -12.56
CA SER A 26 10.67 3.94 -13.86
C SER A 26 9.57 4.07 -14.92
N ASN A 27 9.84 4.71 -16.04
CA ASN A 27 8.96 4.74 -17.23
C ASN A 27 8.69 3.35 -17.83
N ALA A 28 8.99 2.28 -17.10
CA ALA A 28 8.54 0.94 -17.41
C ALA A 28 7.00 0.93 -17.29
N PRO A 29 6.28 0.39 -18.28
CA PRO A 29 4.85 0.15 -18.13
C PRO A 29 4.66 -0.67 -16.86
N TYR A 30 3.75 -0.24 -15.98
CA TYR A 30 3.33 -1.08 -14.86
C TYR A 30 2.92 -2.45 -15.45
N PRO A 31 3.50 -3.56 -14.98
CA PRO A 31 3.17 -4.85 -15.53
C PRO A 31 1.66 -5.08 -15.37
N ALA A 32 0.98 -5.36 -16.47
CA ALA A 32 -0.45 -5.63 -16.44
C ALA A 32 -0.73 -6.92 -15.65
N ALA A 33 -1.92 -7.02 -15.06
CA ALA A 33 -2.36 -8.25 -14.41
C ALA A 33 -2.36 -9.41 -15.42
N THR A 34 -1.73 -10.53 -15.06
CA THR A 34 -1.68 -11.73 -15.89
C THR A 34 -2.52 -12.85 -15.30
N ARG A 35 -2.99 -13.76 -16.16
CA ARG A 35 -3.74 -14.96 -15.74
C ARG A 35 -2.91 -15.82 -14.76
N THR A 36 -1.64 -16.03 -15.07
CA THR A 36 -0.73 -16.82 -14.25
C THR A 36 -0.50 -16.19 -12.88
N ALA A 37 -0.22 -14.89 -12.83
CA ALA A 37 0.02 -14.21 -11.56
C ALA A 37 -1.24 -14.15 -10.67
N THR A 38 -2.40 -13.88 -11.26
CA THR A 38 -3.66 -13.83 -10.49
C THR A 38 -4.13 -15.21 -10.03
N ALA A 39 -3.89 -16.28 -10.80
CA ALA A 39 -4.15 -17.63 -10.34
C ALA A 39 -3.22 -18.03 -9.17
N ALA A 40 -1.91 -17.74 -9.28
CA ALA A 40 -0.95 -18.00 -8.21
C ALA A 40 -1.29 -17.19 -6.94
N PHE A 41 -1.76 -15.95 -7.09
CA PHE A 41 -2.21 -15.11 -5.98
C PHE A 41 -3.30 -15.80 -5.15
N PHE A 42 -4.34 -16.38 -5.78
CA PHE A 42 -5.40 -17.06 -5.03
C PHE A 42 -5.02 -18.45 -4.50
N GLN A 43 -3.93 -19.06 -4.97
CA GLN A 43 -3.36 -20.24 -4.30
C GLN A 43 -2.84 -19.88 -2.90
N HIS A 44 -2.28 -18.67 -2.73
CA HIS A 44 -1.84 -18.16 -1.43
C HIS A 44 -2.98 -17.60 -0.58
N HIS A 45 -4.03 -17.07 -1.21
CA HIS A 45 -5.23 -16.52 -0.56
C HIS A 45 -6.46 -17.43 -0.72
N GLY A 46 -6.30 -18.73 -0.46
CA GLY A 46 -7.33 -19.74 -0.75
C GLY A 46 -8.68 -19.56 -0.03
N HIS A 47 -8.71 -18.75 1.03
CA HIS A 47 -9.96 -18.42 1.75
C HIS A 47 -10.73 -17.25 1.12
N MET A 48 -10.12 -16.46 0.22
CA MET A 48 -10.75 -15.31 -0.41
C MET A 48 -11.64 -15.74 -1.58
N PRO A 49 -12.95 -15.46 -1.56
CA PRO A 49 -13.82 -15.70 -2.70
C PRO A 49 -13.37 -14.89 -3.92
N HIS A 50 -13.23 -15.56 -5.06
CA HIS A 50 -12.80 -14.95 -6.32
C HIS A 50 -13.65 -15.43 -7.51
N ALA A 51 -13.48 -14.77 -8.65
CA ALA A 51 -14.10 -15.14 -9.92
C ALA A 51 -13.12 -14.92 -11.07
N ILE A 52 -13.35 -15.62 -12.17
CA ILE A 52 -12.65 -15.37 -13.43
C ILE A 52 -13.44 -14.34 -14.24
N VAL A 53 -12.81 -13.24 -14.63
CA VAL A 53 -13.41 -12.28 -15.57
C VAL A 53 -13.44 -12.91 -16.95
N PRO A 54 -14.61 -13.16 -17.58
CA PRO A 54 -14.68 -13.96 -18.81
C PRO A 54 -13.86 -13.38 -19.96
N LYS A 55 -13.86 -12.05 -20.11
CA LYS A 55 -13.18 -11.36 -21.21
C LYS A 55 -11.65 -11.50 -21.17
N THR A 56 -11.06 -11.53 -19.99
CA THR A 56 -9.60 -11.50 -19.79
C THR A 56 -9.05 -12.81 -19.23
N SER A 57 -9.93 -13.69 -18.74
CA SER A 57 -9.59 -14.90 -17.99
C SER A 57 -8.68 -14.64 -16.77
N ILE A 58 -8.73 -13.42 -16.23
CA ILE A 58 -8.00 -13.00 -15.03
C ILE A 58 -8.84 -13.34 -13.80
N ALA A 59 -8.19 -13.88 -12.76
CA ALA A 59 -8.84 -14.11 -11.48
C ALA A 59 -8.89 -12.82 -10.66
N VAL A 60 -10.06 -12.47 -10.15
CA VAL A 60 -10.30 -11.26 -9.34
C VAL A 60 -11.04 -11.59 -8.06
N SER A 61 -10.72 -10.90 -6.97
CA SER A 61 -11.44 -11.02 -5.72
C SER A 61 -12.89 -10.54 -5.91
N ARG A 62 -13.84 -11.20 -5.25
CA ARG A 62 -15.27 -10.82 -5.30
C ARG A 62 -15.54 -9.46 -4.64
N VAL A 63 -14.63 -9.03 -3.78
CA VAL A 63 -14.61 -7.71 -3.13
C VAL A 63 -13.40 -6.94 -3.63
N GLY A 64 -13.58 -5.66 -3.94
CA GLY A 64 -12.51 -4.71 -4.27
C GLY A 64 -12.32 -3.65 -3.18
N PHE A 65 -11.21 -2.93 -3.25
CA PHE A 65 -10.95 -1.77 -2.39
C PHE A 65 -11.15 -0.48 -3.18
N GLY A 66 -12.09 0.37 -2.75
CA GLY A 66 -12.38 1.66 -3.38
C GLY A 66 -11.55 2.79 -2.77
N ALA A 67 -10.72 3.44 -3.59
CA ALA A 67 -9.80 4.49 -3.13
C ALA A 67 -10.39 5.90 -3.14
N TYR A 68 -11.68 6.08 -3.44
CA TYR A 68 -12.32 7.39 -3.59
C TYR A 68 -12.14 8.33 -2.38
N ARG A 69 -12.12 7.79 -1.15
CA ARG A 69 -11.97 8.58 0.09
C ARG A 69 -10.59 8.48 0.72
N VAL A 70 -9.66 7.81 0.05
CA VAL A 70 -8.31 7.61 0.58
C VAL A 70 -7.52 8.91 0.44
N ASN A 71 -6.87 9.28 1.54
CA ASN A 71 -5.98 10.42 1.61
C ASN A 71 -4.62 9.94 2.10
N ARG A 72 -3.55 10.35 1.41
CA ARG A 72 -2.16 9.99 1.71
C ARG A 72 -1.68 10.51 3.08
N SER A 73 -2.29 11.56 3.62
CA SER A 73 -1.96 12.11 4.94
C SER A 73 -2.67 11.41 6.11
N THR A 74 -3.56 10.46 5.83
CA THR A 74 -4.34 9.74 6.85
C THR A 74 -3.80 8.33 7.02
N GLU A 75 -3.23 8.05 8.19
CA GLU A 75 -2.58 6.78 8.48
C GLU A 75 -3.57 5.60 8.47
N GLU A 76 -4.79 5.81 8.93
CA GLU A 76 -5.86 4.82 8.93
C GLU A 76 -6.21 4.37 7.50
N HIS A 77 -6.18 5.30 6.54
CA HIS A 77 -6.41 4.97 5.13
C HIS A 77 -5.28 4.10 4.56
N ARG A 78 -4.03 4.41 4.92
CA ARG A 78 -2.86 3.59 4.57
C ARG A 78 -2.98 2.18 5.15
N MET A 79 -3.43 2.07 6.40
CA MET A 79 -3.63 0.78 7.05
C MET A 79 -4.78 -0.01 6.42
N ALA A 80 -5.88 0.66 6.04
CA ALA A 80 -7.02 0.02 5.40
C ALA A 80 -6.66 -0.63 4.05
N ILE A 81 -5.89 0.06 3.19
CA ILE A 81 -5.46 -0.53 1.91
C ILE A 81 -4.49 -1.69 2.11
N LEU A 82 -3.57 -1.58 3.08
CA LEU A 82 -2.65 -2.67 3.40
C LEU A 82 -3.38 -3.90 3.93
N GLU A 83 -4.38 -3.70 4.79
CA GLU A 83 -5.19 -4.80 5.29
C GLU A 83 -5.95 -5.47 4.16
N ALA A 84 -6.64 -4.71 3.30
CA ALA A 84 -7.36 -5.26 2.17
C ALA A 84 -6.48 -6.16 1.28
N VAL A 85 -5.28 -5.69 0.93
CA VAL A 85 -4.31 -6.47 0.13
C VAL A 85 -3.88 -7.73 0.87
N ARG A 86 -3.56 -7.64 2.17
CA ARG A 86 -3.18 -8.80 3.00
C ARG A 86 -4.30 -9.82 3.15
N SER A 87 -5.55 -9.39 3.21
CA SER A 87 -6.72 -10.26 3.25
C SER A 87 -7.02 -10.92 1.89
N GLY A 88 -6.30 -10.57 0.82
CA GLY A 88 -6.46 -11.18 -0.50
C GLY A 88 -7.28 -10.36 -1.51
N VAL A 89 -7.51 -9.07 -1.26
CA VAL A 89 -8.08 -8.18 -2.29
C VAL A 89 -7.02 -7.90 -3.36
N ASN A 90 -7.37 -8.16 -4.63
CA ASN A 90 -6.49 -7.89 -5.76
C ASN A 90 -7.08 -6.89 -6.79
N VAL A 91 -8.23 -6.30 -6.47
CA VAL A 91 -8.88 -5.24 -7.25
C VAL A 91 -8.88 -3.95 -6.44
N ILE A 92 -8.22 -2.92 -6.97
CA ILE A 92 -8.20 -1.57 -6.39
C ILE A 92 -8.86 -0.65 -7.40
N ASP A 93 -9.98 -0.04 -7.00
CA ASP A 93 -10.66 0.97 -7.80
C ASP A 93 -10.13 2.36 -7.44
N THR A 94 -9.53 3.03 -8.42
CA THR A 94 -8.92 4.35 -8.24
C THR A 94 -9.04 5.18 -9.51
N SER A 95 -8.81 6.48 -9.39
CA SER A 95 -8.89 7.43 -10.49
C SER A 95 -7.93 8.58 -10.26
N ALA A 96 -7.46 9.19 -11.35
CA ALA A 96 -6.67 10.41 -11.31
C ALA A 96 -7.40 11.59 -10.62
N HIS A 97 -8.72 11.48 -10.40
CA HIS A 97 -9.54 12.52 -9.78
C HIS A 97 -9.78 12.33 -8.27
N PHE A 98 -9.45 11.18 -7.68
CA PHE A 98 -9.81 10.87 -6.28
C PHE A 98 -8.95 11.60 -5.22
N GLU A 99 -7.88 12.28 -5.63
CA GLU A 99 -7.05 13.13 -4.75
C GLU A 99 -7.12 14.63 -5.11
N ASN A 100 -7.98 15.03 -6.05
CA ASN A 100 -7.98 16.39 -6.64
C ASN A 100 -8.75 17.46 -5.83
N GLU A 101 -8.90 17.31 -4.52
CA GLU A 101 -9.57 18.34 -3.69
C GLU A 101 -8.63 19.46 -3.20
N THR A 102 -7.34 19.47 -3.57
CA THR A 102 -6.39 20.46 -3.02
C THR A 102 -5.55 21.18 -4.08
N ARG A 103 -6.15 22.15 -4.78
CA ARG A 103 -5.44 23.35 -5.30
C ARG A 103 -6.32 24.61 -5.24
N ARG A 104 -6.92 24.88 -4.08
CA ARG A 104 -7.37 26.23 -3.75
C ARG A 104 -6.63 26.68 -2.49
N ALA A 105 -5.50 27.33 -2.71
CA ALA A 105 -4.86 28.27 -1.82
C ALA A 105 -4.43 29.46 -2.67
#